data_AF-A0A5D2HI82-F1
#
_entry.id   AF-A0A5D2HI82-F1
#
_cell.length_a   1.000
_cell.length_b   1.000
_cell.length_c   1.000
_cell.angle_alpha   90.00
_cell.angle_beta   90.00
_cell.angle_gamma   90.00
#
_symmetry.space_group_name_H-M   'P 1'
#
loop_
_entity.id
_entity.type
_entity.pdbx_description
1 polymer ?
#
loop_
_entity_poly.entity_id
_entity_poly.type
_entity_poly.pdbx_seq_one_letter_code
_entity_poly.pdbx_strand_id
1 'polypeptide(L)'
;MYLNDMLSLHQKLSICLSHIFTLLIIFKMEKFSRSVLSLVIFMLVLLVTEMRPMAVEGRTCETKSSEYKGICLFDANCDSVCKVEPGFDGGHCHGFFRRCYCTKPS
;
A
#
# COMPACT_ATOMS: atom_id res chain seq x y z
N MET A 1 2.31 1.09 7.21
CA MET A 1 1.29 0.24 6.56
C MET A 1 -0.11 0.85 6.65
N TYR A 2 -0.76 0.90 7.81
CA TYR A 2 -2.15 1.41 7.92
C TYR A 2 -2.40 2.81 7.33
N LEU A 3 -1.45 3.74 7.46
CA LEU A 3 -1.57 5.10 6.90
C LEU A 3 -1.55 5.11 5.37
N ASN A 4 -0.76 4.23 4.74
CA ASN A 4 -0.68 4.10 3.29
C ASN A 4 -1.92 3.38 2.72
N ASP A 5 -2.46 2.39 3.44
CA ASP A 5 -3.71 1.73 3.07
C ASP A 5 -4.92 2.68 3.16
N MET A 6 -5.02 3.47 4.24
CA MET A 6 -6.04 4.53 4.39
C MET A 6 -5.92 5.60 3.29
N LEU A 7 -4.70 6.03 2.98
CA LEU A 7 -4.44 6.99 1.90
C LEU A 7 -4.82 6.41 0.53
N SER A 8 -4.58 5.11 0.29
CA SER A 8 -4.98 4.41 -0.93
C SER A 8 -6.50 4.29 -1.07
N LEU A 9 -7.21 4.04 0.04
CA LEU A 9 -8.67 3.91 0.06
C LEU A 9 -9.33 5.28 -0.18
N HIS A 10 -8.79 6.32 0.45
CA HIS A 10 -9.24 7.70 0.24
C HIS A 10 -8.97 8.17 -1.20
N GLN A 11 -7.81 7.85 -1.77
CA GLN A 11 -7.49 8.14 -3.16
C GLN A 11 -8.45 7.41 -4.12
N LYS A 12 -8.69 6.11 -3.91
CA LYS A 12 -9.65 5.31 -4.71
C LYS A 12 -11.06 5.86 -4.63
N LEU A 13 -11.52 6.25 -3.43
CA LEU A 13 -12.84 6.82 -3.22
C LEU A 13 -12.97 8.19 -3.92
N SER A 14 -11.95 9.05 -3.81
CA SER A 14 -11.91 10.35 -4.48
C SER A 14 -11.94 10.22 -6.01
N ILE A 15 -11.18 9.27 -6.57
CA ILE A 15 -11.18 8.96 -7.99
C ILE A 15 -12.56 8.48 -8.45
N CYS A 16 -13.16 7.52 -7.74
CA CYS A 16 -14.52 7.04 -8.04
C CYS A 16 -15.55 8.18 -8.06
N LEU A 17 -15.52 9.07 -7.06
CA LEU A 17 -16.41 10.22 -6.99
C LEU A 17 -16.20 11.19 -8.16
N SER A 18 -14.94 11.46 -8.53
CA SER A 18 -14.62 12.32 -9.68
C SER A 18 -15.10 11.72 -11.00
N HIS A 19 -14.97 10.40 -11.18
CA HIS A 19 -15.45 9.68 -12.35
C HIS A 19 -16.98 9.70 -12.45
N ILE A 20 -17.68 9.42 -11.34
CA ILE A 20 -19.15 9.47 -11.29
C ILE A 20 -19.65 10.87 -11.63
N PHE A 21 -19.07 11.91 -11.02
CA PHE A 21 -19.46 13.30 -11.29
C PHE A 21 -19.22 13.69 -12.75
N THR A 22 -18.09 13.26 -13.33
CA THR A 22 -17.77 13.53 -14.73
C THR A 22 -18.70 12.79 -15.68
N LEU A 23 -19.03 11.52 -15.42
CA LEU A 23 -20.01 10.77 -16.19
C LEU A 23 -21.39 11.44 -16.10
N LEU A 24 -21.82 11.88 -14.92
CA LEU A 24 -23.08 12.61 -14.75
C LEU A 24 -23.08 13.91 -15.58
N ILE A 25 -21.98 14.65 -15.63
CA ILE A 25 -21.86 15.84 -16.49
C ILE A 25 -21.95 15.45 -17.97
N ILE A 26 -21.26 14.40 -18.41
CA ILE A 26 -21.34 13.93 -19.80
C ILE A 26 -22.76 13.49 -20.16
N PHE A 27 -23.43 12.70 -19.31
CA PHE A 27 -24.81 12.27 -19.50
C PHE A 27 -25.82 13.42 -19.46
N LYS A 28 -25.54 14.50 -18.71
CA LYS A 28 -26.36 15.72 -18.68
C LYS A 28 -26.20 16.56 -19.96
N MET A 29 -25.11 16.38 -20.71
CA MET A 29 -24.73 17.21 -21.85
C MET A 29 -25.17 16.57 -23.17
N GLU A 30 -26.36 16.94 -23.65
CA GLU A 30 -26.98 16.43 -24.89
C GLU A 30 -26.37 17.02 -26.20
N LYS A 31 -25.35 17.88 -26.11
CA LYS A 31 -24.77 18.56 -27.29
C LYS A 31 -23.27 18.34 -27.43
N PHE A 32 -22.88 17.61 -28.47
CA PHE A 32 -21.51 17.27 -28.84
C PHE A 32 -20.75 18.51 -29.36
N SER A 33 -20.22 19.31 -28.45
CA SER A 33 -19.39 20.50 -28.76
C SER A 33 -17.89 20.20 -28.60
N ARG A 34 -17.02 21.02 -29.21
CA ARG A 34 -15.55 20.91 -29.12
C ARG A 34 -15.01 20.73 -27.69
N SER A 35 -15.73 21.28 -26.71
CA SER A 35 -15.42 21.17 -25.28
C SER A 35 -15.56 19.74 -24.76
N VAL A 36 -16.52 18.96 -25.27
CA VAL A 36 -16.73 17.54 -24.91
C VAL A 36 -15.56 16.70 -25.40
N LEU A 37 -15.08 16.95 -26.62
CA LEU A 37 -13.91 16.25 -27.19
C LEU A 37 -12.66 16.51 -26.36
N SER A 38 -12.42 17.76 -25.94
CA SER A 38 -11.29 18.12 -25.08
C SER A 38 -11.35 17.43 -23.72
N LEU A 39 -12.55 17.31 -23.12
CA LEU A 39 -12.75 16.63 -21.85
C LEU A 39 -12.52 15.12 -21.97
N VAL A 40 -13.01 14.48 -23.03
CA VAL A 40 -12.79 13.04 -23.28
C VAL A 40 -11.29 12.73 -23.45
N ILE A 41 -10.55 13.59 -24.17
CA ILE A 41 -9.10 13.45 -24.34
C ILE A 41 -8.38 13.61 -22.99
N PHE A 42 -8.77 14.60 -22.18
CA PHE A 42 -8.21 14.79 -20.85
C PHE A 42 -8.47 13.57 -19.94
N MET A 43 -9.66 12.97 -20.01
CA MET A 43 -9.99 11.73 -19.30
C MET A 43 -9.13 10.54 -19.74
N LEU A 44 -8.91 10.37 -21.05
CA LEU A 44 -8.01 9.33 -21.59
C LEU A 44 -6.60 9.46 -21.03
N VAL A 45 -6.09 10.69 -20.89
CA VAL A 45 -4.76 10.94 -20.30
C VAL A 45 -4.74 10.54 -18.82
N LEU A 46 -5.77 10.92 -18.05
CA LEU A 46 -5.87 10.55 -16.64
C LEU A 46 -5.93 9.03 -16.44
N LEU A 47 -6.66 8.30 -17.29
CA LEU A 47 -6.74 6.83 -17.24
C LEU A 47 -5.36 6.15 -17.38
N VAL A 48 -4.45 6.74 -18.16
CA VAL A 48 -3.11 6.18 -18.37
C VAL A 48 -2.16 6.50 -17.21
N THR A 49 -2.38 7.61 -16.49
CA THR A 49 -1.53 8.02 -15.36
C THR A 49 -1.80 7.24 -14.06
N GLU A 50 -2.92 6.54 -13.95
CA GLU A 50 -3.28 5.76 -12.75
C GLU A 50 -2.56 4.41 -12.64
N MET A 51 -1.81 4.00 -13.67
CA MET A 51 -0.96 2.81 -13.60
C MET A 51 0.36 3.16 -12.92
N ARG A 52 0.32 3.47 -11.63
CA ARG A 52 1.52 3.28 -10.80
C ARG A 52 1.79 1.77 -10.78
N PRO A 53 2.95 1.27 -11.23
CA PRO A 53 3.34 -0.09 -10.94
C PRO A 53 3.35 -0.18 -9.42
N MET A 54 2.34 -0.87 -8.88
CA MET A 54 2.33 -1.23 -7.48
C MET A 54 3.54 -2.15 -7.36
N ALA A 55 4.65 -1.61 -6.85
CA ALA A 55 5.70 -2.44 -6.33
C ALA A 55 5.03 -3.31 -5.28
N VAL A 56 4.75 -4.56 -5.63
CA VAL A 56 4.41 -5.59 -4.67
C VAL A 56 5.73 -5.86 -3.95
N GLU A 57 6.08 -4.99 -3.00
CA GLU A 57 6.84 -5.45 -1.85
C GLU A 57 5.96 -6.54 -1.26
N GLY A 58 6.37 -7.79 -1.44
CA GLY A 58 5.66 -8.94 -0.88
C GLY A 58 5.37 -8.63 0.58
N ARG A 59 4.12 -8.81 1.02
CA ARG A 59 3.73 -8.44 2.38
C ARG A 59 4.58 -9.26 3.34
N THR A 60 5.60 -8.68 3.95
CA THR A 60 6.35 -9.36 4.99
C THR A 60 5.47 -9.44 6.22
N CYS A 61 5.08 -10.66 6.61
CA CYS A 61 4.35 -10.88 7.84
C CYS A 61 5.32 -10.81 9.02
N GLU A 62 5.03 -9.94 9.99
CA GLU A 62 5.84 -9.76 11.20
C GLU A 62 5.15 -10.42 12.40
N THR A 63 5.88 -11.24 13.15
CA THR A 63 5.40 -11.91 14.36
C THR A 63 6.39 -11.66 15.48
N LYS A 64 5.92 -11.30 16.68
CA LYS A 64 6.81 -11.15 17.83
C LYS A 64 7.43 -12.51 18.21
N SER A 65 8.76 -12.59 18.30
CA SER A 65 9.46 -13.80 18.73
C SER A 65 9.04 -14.19 20.15
N SER A 66 8.78 -15.49 20.37
CA SER A 66 8.55 -16.07 21.70
C SER A 66 9.86 -16.44 22.41
N GLU A 67 10.90 -16.74 21.64
CA GLU A 67 12.20 -17.20 22.15
C GLU A 67 13.12 -16.05 22.54
N TYR A 68 13.00 -14.89 21.88
CA TYR A 68 13.81 -13.73 22.18
C TYR A 68 13.45 -13.11 23.53
N LYS A 69 14.39 -13.13 24.48
CA LYS A 69 14.21 -12.60 25.83
C LYS A 69 14.91 -11.24 26.00
N GLY A 70 14.18 -10.29 26.58
CA GLY A 70 14.72 -8.98 26.94
C GLY A 70 14.61 -7.93 25.83
N ILE A 71 15.42 -6.86 25.97
CA ILE A 71 15.44 -5.72 25.05
C ILE A 71 16.31 -6.06 23.84
N CYS A 72 15.79 -5.76 22.65
CA CYS A 72 16.43 -6.00 21.37
C CYS A 72 17.33 -4.81 21.00
N LEU A 73 18.63 -4.97 21.22
CA LEU A 73 19.61 -3.90 20.95
C LEU A 73 20.23 -4.00 19.56
N PHE A 74 20.32 -5.22 19.01
CA PHE A 74 21.00 -5.50 17.75
C PHE A 74 20.11 -6.37 16.86
N ASP A 75 19.80 -5.89 15.67
CA ASP A 75 18.95 -6.61 14.70
C ASP A 75 19.54 -7.96 14.32
N ALA A 76 20.87 -8.05 14.16
CA ALA A 76 21.57 -9.30 13.84
C ALA A 76 21.33 -10.42 14.87
N ASN A 77 21.16 -10.07 16.15
CA ASN A 77 20.88 -11.05 17.20
C ASN A 77 19.43 -11.54 17.10
N CYS A 78 18.49 -10.64 16.83
CA CYS A 78 17.09 -11.00 16.58
C CYS A 78 16.94 -11.84 15.31
N ASP A 79 17.60 -11.45 14.22
CA ASP A 79 17.61 -12.17 12.95
C ASP A 79 18.12 -13.61 13.09
N SER A 80 19.22 -13.79 13.84
CA SER A 80 19.78 -15.11 14.12
C SER A 80 18.82 -16.00 14.90
N VAL A 81 18.08 -15.45 15.87
CA VAL A 81 17.06 -16.20 16.62
C VAL A 81 15.88 -16.57 15.72
N CYS A 82 15.36 -15.61 14.96
CA CYS A 82 14.22 -15.82 14.08
C CYS A 82 14.48 -16.83 12.97
N LYS A 83 15.70 -16.91 12.42
CA LYS A 83 16.06 -17.92 11.42
C LYS A 83 16.12 -19.35 11.97
N VAL A 84 16.26 -19.51 13.28
CA VAL A 84 16.19 -20.82 13.96
C VAL A 84 14.73 -21.19 14.25
N GLU A 85 13.84 -20.20 14.36
CA GLU A 85 12.40 -20.44 14.52
C GLU A 85 11.79 -20.98 13.21
N PRO A 86 10.96 -22.02 13.28
CA PRO A 86 10.39 -22.64 12.07
C PRO A 86 9.43 -21.68 11.35
N GLY A 87 9.69 -21.45 10.06
CA GLY A 87 8.80 -20.69 9.19
C GLY A 87 9.04 -19.17 9.16
N PHE A 88 10.20 -18.71 9.63
CA PHE A 88 10.66 -17.34 9.49
C PHE A 88 11.98 -17.26 8.71
N ASP A 89 12.11 -16.20 7.91
CA ASP A 89 13.28 -16.00 7.03
C ASP A 89 14.27 -14.97 7.61
N GLY A 90 13.86 -14.26 8.67
CA GLY A 90 14.69 -13.27 9.33
C GLY A 90 13.96 -12.56 10.46
N GLY A 91 14.55 -11.50 11.00
CA GLY A 91 13.92 -10.69 12.03
C GLY A 91 14.66 -9.40 12.34
N HIS A 92 13.99 -8.47 13.03
CA HIS A 92 14.60 -7.21 13.46
C HIS A 92 13.98 -6.66 14.76
N CYS A 93 14.69 -5.73 15.39
CA CYS A 93 14.26 -5.01 16.59
C CYS A 93 13.32 -3.87 16.22
N HIS A 94 12.06 -3.95 16.64
CA HIS A 94 11.03 -2.96 16.32
C HIS A 94 10.36 -2.35 17.57
N GLY A 95 9.89 -1.11 17.42
CA GLY A 95 9.05 -0.40 18.38
C GLY A 95 9.81 0.25 19.55
N PHE A 96 9.06 0.98 20.39
CA PHE A 96 9.59 1.76 21.51
C PHE A 96 10.30 0.90 22.57
N PHE A 97 9.73 -0.25 22.89
CA PHE A 97 10.33 -1.22 23.81
C PHE A 97 11.41 -2.08 23.17
N ARG A 98 11.78 -1.81 21.90
CA ARG A 98 12.78 -2.55 21.14
C ARG A 98 12.57 -4.06 21.29
N ARG A 99 11.46 -4.59 20.78
CA ARG A 99 11.17 -6.03 20.84
C ARG A 99 11.62 -6.69 19.53
N CYS A 100 11.98 -7.97 19.60
CA CYS A 100 12.32 -8.73 18.40
C CYS A 100 11.06 -9.20 17.67
N TYR A 101 10.99 -8.92 16.36
CA TYR A 101 9.94 -9.39 15.47
C TYR A 101 10.57 -10.22 14.34
N CYS A 102 10.08 -11.44 14.19
CA CYS A 102 10.44 -12.34 13.11
C CYS A 102 9.59 -12.07 11.88
N THR A 103 10.22 -12.11 10.72
CA THR A 103 9.62 -11.81 9.43
C THR A 103 9.58 -13.07 8.56
N LYS A 104 8.47 -13.25 7.86
CA LYS A 104 8.34 -14.27 6.81
C LYS A 104 7.67 -13.69 5.57
N PRO A 105 7.99 -14.19 4.38
CA PRO A 105 7.25 -13.84 3.17
C PRO A 105 5.81 -14.36 3.29
N SER A 106 4.84 -13.52 2.87
CA SER A 106 3.44 -13.91 2.72
C SER A 106 3.19 -14.76 1.48
#